data_AF-A0A2M7X5S5-F1
#
_entry.id   AF-A0A2M7X5S5-F1
#
_cell.length_a   1.000
_cell.length_b   1.000
_cell.length_c   1.000
_cell.angle_alpha   90.00
_cell.angle_beta   90.00
_cell.angle_gamma   90.00
#
_symmetry.space_group_name_H-M   'P 1'
#
loop_
_entity.id
_entity.type
_entity.pdbx_description
1 polymer ?
#
loop_
_entity_poly.entity_id
_entity_poly.type
_entity_poly.pdbx_seq_one_letter_code
_entity_poly.pdbx_strand_id
1 'polypeptide(L)'
;MNLPKLLLCALLGFAASVNAVTAAESEAQTDQASANQKLLADLHYRDGDFALGSAHATVHVRRGFHYLDAADGRKVLEGLWGNPPDDSVLGLLVPDDIDLLGEHSWVVVLTYADDGHVADEDATSIDYDKMLKEMQADTLAANGEREKAGYQKVQLIGWAAPPRYDASSRKLHWAKELAFGDSAEHT
;
A
#
# COMPACT_ATOMS: atom_id res chain seq x y z
N MET A 1 71.51 -5.99 20.69
CA MET A 1 70.62 -5.27 19.77
C MET A 1 69.19 -5.45 20.29
N ASN A 2 68.56 -4.32 20.64
CA ASN A 2 67.13 -4.04 20.86
C ASN A 2 66.46 -4.30 22.23
N LEU A 3 66.24 -3.17 22.91
CA LEU A 3 65.26 -2.79 23.95
C LEU A 3 63.94 -2.30 23.24
N PRO A 4 62.83 -1.85 23.89
CA PRO A 4 62.11 -2.19 25.13
C PRO A 4 60.60 -2.56 24.92
N LYS A 5 59.95 -2.80 26.07
CA LYS A 5 58.51 -2.92 26.38
C LYS A 5 57.67 -1.63 26.22
N LEU A 6 56.37 -1.83 25.98
CA LEU A 6 55.14 -1.11 26.40
C LEU A 6 55.02 0.43 26.32
N LEU A 7 53.92 0.90 25.69
CA LEU A 7 52.92 1.89 26.17
C LEU A 7 51.77 1.96 25.13
N LEU A 8 50.55 1.42 25.35
CA LEU A 8 49.39 1.93 26.09
C LEU A 8 48.63 3.13 25.44
N CYS A 9 47.31 2.93 25.27
CA CYS A 9 46.20 3.89 25.11
C CYS A 9 45.95 4.56 23.75
N ALA A 10 44.94 4.05 23.02
CA ALA A 10 43.83 4.84 22.47
C ALA A 10 42.67 3.92 21.99
N LEU A 11 41.99 3.25 22.92
CA LEU A 11 40.69 2.61 22.71
C LEU A 11 39.68 3.22 23.69
N LEU A 12 39.38 4.50 23.51
CA LEU A 12 38.35 5.23 24.25
C LEU A 12 37.67 6.16 23.26
N GLY A 13 36.67 5.65 22.55
CA GLY A 13 35.94 6.44 21.57
C GLY A 13 34.79 5.76 20.82
N PHE A 14 34.44 4.51 21.12
CA PHE A 14 33.35 3.79 20.40
C PHE A 14 32.14 3.44 21.28
N ALA A 15 32.13 3.82 22.56
CA ALA A 15 31.04 3.46 23.48
C ALA A 15 29.95 4.55 23.62
N ALA A 16 30.22 5.80 23.23
CA ALA A 16 29.26 6.90 23.34
C ALA A 16 28.32 7.01 22.12
N SER A 17 28.74 6.53 20.95
CA SER A 17 27.99 6.59 19.70
C SER A 17 26.86 5.56 19.61
N VAL A 18 26.97 4.42 20.27
CA VAL A 18 25.95 3.35 20.23
C VAL A 18 24.73 3.68 21.13
N ASN A 19 24.96 4.34 22.28
CA ASN A 19 23.89 4.67 23.23
C ASN A 19 23.01 5.86 22.78
N ALA A 20 23.56 6.81 22.01
CA ALA A 20 22.79 7.94 21.51
C ALA A 20 21.91 7.58 20.30
N VAL A 21 22.39 6.68 19.44
CA VAL A 21 21.62 6.15 18.30
C VAL A 21 20.41 5.34 18.77
N THR A 22 20.60 4.49 19.78
CA THR A 22 19.50 3.66 20.34
C THR A 22 18.43 4.48 21.07
N ALA A 23 18.80 5.56 21.77
CA ALA A 23 17.84 6.44 22.42
C ALA A 23 17.01 7.27 21.41
N ALA A 24 17.66 7.83 20.38
CA ALA A 24 16.99 8.62 19.36
C ALA A 24 16.04 7.77 18.47
N GLU A 25 16.45 6.55 18.13
CA GLU A 25 15.58 5.59 17.42
C GLU A 25 14.38 5.18 18.27
N SER A 26 14.59 4.94 19.58
CA SER A 26 13.51 4.60 20.52
C SER A 26 12.51 5.75 20.71
N GLU A 27 12.98 6.99 20.78
CA GLU A 27 12.11 8.18 20.87
C GLU A 27 11.32 8.38 19.58
N ALA A 28 11.97 8.33 18.41
CA ALA A 28 11.30 8.46 17.12
C ALA A 28 10.23 7.38 16.89
N GLN A 29 10.50 6.14 17.31
CA GLN A 29 9.57 5.03 17.19
C GLN A 29 8.37 5.18 18.15
N THR A 30 8.59 5.75 19.34
CA THR A 30 7.52 6.07 20.30
C THR A 30 6.63 7.21 19.80
N ASP A 31 7.23 8.23 19.19
CA ASP A 31 6.52 9.36 18.61
C ASP A 31 5.67 8.93 17.42
N GLN A 32 6.20 8.07 16.55
CA GLN A 32 5.47 7.53 15.40
C GLN A 32 4.31 6.62 15.86
N ALA A 33 4.53 5.74 16.85
CA ALA A 33 3.45 4.92 17.40
C ALA A 33 2.33 5.78 17.99
N SER A 34 2.67 6.86 18.70
CA SER A 34 1.71 7.81 19.27
C SER A 34 0.96 8.58 18.18
N ALA A 35 1.65 8.99 17.11
CA ALA A 35 1.04 9.65 15.96
C ALA A 35 0.05 8.72 15.23
N ASN A 36 0.43 7.46 15.02
CA ASN A 36 -0.43 6.45 14.39
C ASN A 36 -1.69 6.19 15.22
N GLN A 37 -1.55 6.06 16.55
CA GLN A 37 -2.70 5.91 17.45
C GLN A 37 -3.64 7.12 17.40
N LYS A 38 -3.09 8.34 17.36
CA LYS A 38 -3.88 9.56 17.23
C LYS A 38 -4.62 9.62 15.89
N LEU A 39 -3.97 9.24 14.79
CA LEU A 39 -4.58 9.20 13.47
C LEU A 39 -5.73 8.18 13.44
N LEU A 40 -5.52 6.97 13.96
CA LEU A 40 -6.57 5.95 14.07
C LEU A 40 -7.80 6.43 14.84
N ALA A 41 -7.59 7.14 15.95
CA ALA A 41 -8.66 7.67 16.77
C ALA A 41 -9.45 8.81 16.10
N ASP A 42 -8.88 9.44 15.07
CA ASP A 42 -9.49 10.52 14.28
C ASP A 42 -10.28 10.00 13.06
N LEU A 43 -10.25 8.68 12.81
CA LEU A 43 -10.98 8.07 11.68
C LEU A 43 -12.49 7.98 11.98
N HIS A 44 -13.30 8.38 11.01
CA HIS A 44 -14.75 8.38 11.08
C HIS A 44 -15.31 7.15 10.36
N TYR A 45 -15.34 6.02 11.06
CA TYR A 45 -15.99 4.81 10.58
C TYR A 45 -17.50 5.00 10.49
N ARG A 46 -18.08 4.65 9.35
CA ARG A 46 -19.52 4.79 9.09
C ARG A 46 -20.11 3.53 8.49
N ASP A 47 -21.37 3.28 8.84
CA ASP A 47 -22.18 2.18 8.30
C ASP A 47 -23.39 2.75 7.53
N GLY A 48 -23.92 1.96 6.60
CA GLY A 48 -25.09 2.30 5.80
C GLY A 48 -24.78 2.50 4.32
N ASP A 49 -25.53 3.40 3.69
CA ASP A 49 -25.48 3.63 2.24
C ASP A 49 -24.81 4.97 1.93
N PHE A 50 -23.80 4.95 1.05
CA PHE A 50 -23.02 6.13 0.67
C PHE A 50 -23.00 6.31 -0.83
N ALA A 51 -23.36 7.51 -1.29
CA ALA A 51 -23.30 7.85 -2.71
C ALA A 51 -21.85 8.13 -3.13
N LEU A 52 -21.39 7.44 -4.18
CA LEU A 52 -20.15 7.75 -4.89
C LEU A 52 -20.52 8.61 -6.10
N GLY A 53 -20.61 9.93 -5.88
CA GLY A 53 -21.14 10.87 -6.85
C GLY A 53 -20.45 10.83 -8.22
N SER A 54 -19.12 10.78 -8.22
CA SER A 54 -18.31 10.69 -9.45
C SER A 54 -18.54 9.39 -10.23
N ALA A 55 -18.85 8.29 -9.54
CA ALA A 55 -19.09 6.98 -10.13
C ALA A 55 -20.57 6.73 -10.47
N HIS A 56 -21.46 7.69 -10.19
CA HIS A 56 -22.92 7.50 -10.27
C HIS A 56 -23.41 6.21 -9.56
N ALA A 57 -22.73 5.84 -8.48
CA ALA A 57 -22.96 4.57 -7.77
C ALA A 57 -23.33 4.82 -6.30
N THR A 58 -23.88 3.79 -5.65
CA THR A 58 -24.10 3.77 -4.20
C THR A 58 -23.40 2.54 -3.62
N VAL A 59 -22.63 2.76 -2.56
CA VAL A 59 -22.01 1.70 -1.77
C VAL A 59 -22.97 1.34 -0.65
N HIS A 60 -23.36 0.08 -0.60
CA HIS A 60 -24.15 -0.49 0.48
C HIS A 60 -23.22 -1.22 1.44
N VAL A 61 -22.89 -0.61 2.57
CA VAL A 61 -22.00 -1.19 3.57
C VAL A 61 -22.79 -2.23 4.38
N ARG A 62 -22.37 -3.48 4.27
CA ARG A 62 -22.97 -4.61 4.98
C ARG A 62 -22.12 -4.96 6.20
N ARG A 63 -22.72 -5.69 7.16
CA ARG A 63 -22.03 -6.25 8.34
C ARG A 63 -20.72 -6.93 7.94
N GLY A 64 -19.67 -6.74 8.74
CA GLY A 64 -18.30 -7.19 8.43
C GLY A 64 -17.40 -6.07 7.93
N PHE A 65 -17.95 -4.87 7.68
CA PHE A 65 -17.19 -3.73 7.17
C PHE A 65 -17.69 -2.41 7.74
N HIS A 66 -16.78 -1.45 7.79
CA HIS A 66 -17.04 -0.03 7.94
C HIS A 66 -16.56 0.74 6.70
N TYR A 67 -17.15 1.90 6.46
CA TYR A 67 -16.75 2.82 5.40
C TYR A 67 -16.00 4.03 5.95
N LEU A 68 -14.90 4.38 5.28
CA LEU A 68 -14.18 5.65 5.40
C LEU A 68 -14.31 6.41 4.08
N ASP A 69 -14.57 7.73 4.11
CA ASP A 69 -14.52 8.51 2.86
C ASP A 69 -13.10 8.65 2.32
N ALA A 70 -12.98 9.30 1.16
CA ALA A 70 -11.71 9.68 0.56
C ALA A 70 -10.73 10.33 1.55
N ALA A 71 -11.18 11.24 2.41
CA ALA A 71 -10.28 11.97 3.30
C ALA A 71 -9.67 11.04 4.36
N ASP A 72 -10.51 10.29 5.08
CA ASP A 72 -10.03 9.33 6.07
C ASP A 72 -9.34 8.12 5.43
N GLY A 73 -9.79 7.70 4.25
CA GLY A 73 -9.16 6.64 3.48
C GLY A 73 -7.72 6.96 3.09
N ARG A 74 -7.46 8.20 2.66
CA ARG A 74 -6.11 8.68 2.37
C ARG A 74 -5.24 8.79 3.63
N LYS A 75 -5.80 9.15 4.79
CA LYS A 75 -5.05 9.09 6.07
C LYS A 75 -4.54 7.67 6.34
N VAL A 76 -5.35 6.65 6.07
CA VAL A 76 -4.94 5.25 6.21
C VAL A 76 -3.86 4.89 5.17
N LEU A 77 -4.15 5.06 3.88
CA LEU A 77 -3.25 4.63 2.82
C LEU A 77 -1.91 5.37 2.84
N GLU A 78 -1.94 6.70 2.95
CA GLU A 78 -0.74 7.56 2.82
C GLU A 78 -0.06 7.75 4.18
N GLY A 79 -0.85 8.01 5.22
CA GLY A 79 -0.33 8.34 6.56
C GLY A 79 0.08 7.11 7.36
N LEU A 80 -0.74 6.07 7.40
CA LEU A 80 -0.44 4.85 8.17
C LEU A 80 0.40 3.86 7.37
N TRP A 81 0.07 3.63 6.10
CA TRP A 81 0.69 2.57 5.29
C TRP A 81 1.81 3.09 4.38
N GLY A 82 1.98 4.41 4.27
CA GLY A 82 3.06 5.00 3.50
C GLY A 82 2.91 4.83 1.98
N ASN A 83 1.70 4.59 1.48
CA ASN A 83 1.46 4.58 0.04
C ASN A 83 1.66 5.98 -0.56
N PRO A 84 2.01 6.07 -1.85
CA PRO A 84 2.04 7.34 -2.57
C PRO A 84 0.70 8.07 -2.50
N PRO A 85 0.69 9.41 -2.55
CA PRO A 85 -0.55 10.18 -2.62
C PRO A 85 -1.42 9.77 -3.81
N ASP A 86 -2.71 9.58 -3.56
CA ASP A 86 -3.69 9.20 -4.59
C ASP A 86 -5.02 9.93 -4.41
N ASP A 87 -5.24 10.95 -5.26
CA ASP A 87 -6.46 11.75 -5.26
C ASP A 87 -7.65 11.04 -5.95
N SER A 88 -7.45 9.85 -6.54
CA SER A 88 -8.52 9.07 -7.17
C SER A 88 -9.33 8.22 -6.17
N VAL A 89 -8.84 8.09 -4.93
CA VAL A 89 -9.51 7.35 -3.87
C VAL A 89 -10.84 8.02 -3.51
N LEU A 90 -11.93 7.28 -3.66
CA LEU A 90 -13.29 7.72 -3.30
C LEU A 90 -13.66 7.30 -1.87
N GLY A 91 -12.96 6.32 -1.31
CA GLY A 91 -13.12 5.85 0.06
C GLY A 91 -12.61 4.41 0.24
N LEU A 92 -12.71 3.91 1.47
CA LEU A 92 -12.30 2.55 1.84
C LEU A 92 -13.46 1.77 2.43
N LEU A 93 -13.51 0.46 2.16
CA LEU A 93 -14.16 -0.49 3.04
C LEU A 93 -13.10 -1.16 3.92
N VAL A 94 -13.28 -1.03 5.23
CA VAL A 94 -12.39 -1.56 6.26
C VAL A 94 -13.09 -2.73 6.94
N PRO A 95 -12.52 -3.95 6.97
CA PRO A 95 -13.09 -5.04 7.74
C PRO A 95 -13.23 -4.69 9.22
N ASP A 96 -14.32 -5.11 9.86
CA ASP A 96 -14.60 -4.79 11.29
C ASP A 96 -13.83 -5.70 12.28
N ASP A 97 -13.05 -6.67 11.78
CA ASP A 97 -12.34 -7.68 12.55
C ASP A 97 -10.81 -7.62 12.41
N ILE A 98 -10.25 -6.55 11.83
CA ILE A 98 -8.81 -6.37 11.66
C ILE A 98 -8.24 -5.16 12.42
N ASP A 99 -6.95 -5.22 12.73
CA ASP A 99 -6.17 -4.06 13.16
C ASP A 99 -5.49 -3.42 11.94
N LEU A 100 -5.76 -2.13 11.69
CA LEU A 100 -5.18 -1.40 10.57
C LEU A 100 -3.65 -1.28 10.63
N LEU A 101 -3.04 -1.47 11.80
CA LEU A 101 -1.57 -1.50 11.98
C LEU A 101 -0.99 -2.93 11.99
N GLY A 102 -1.84 -3.96 11.91
CA GLY A 102 -1.40 -5.35 11.91
C GLY A 102 -0.78 -5.77 10.58
N GLU A 103 0.14 -6.74 10.62
CA GLU A 103 0.85 -7.24 9.43
C GLU A 103 -0.08 -7.88 8.37
N HIS A 104 -1.26 -8.34 8.77
CA HIS A 104 -2.26 -8.95 7.89
C HIS A 104 -3.45 -8.03 7.59
N SER A 105 -3.26 -6.72 7.80
CA SER A 105 -4.27 -5.72 7.53
C SER A 105 -4.54 -5.59 6.03
N TRP A 106 -5.80 -5.34 5.68
CA TRP A 106 -6.22 -5.13 4.29
C TRP A 106 -7.46 -4.24 4.25
N VAL A 107 -7.63 -3.52 3.14
CA VAL A 107 -8.82 -2.70 2.88
C VAL A 107 -9.25 -2.86 1.43
N VAL A 108 -10.52 -2.60 1.13
CA VAL A 108 -10.97 -2.41 -0.25
C VAL A 108 -10.87 -0.92 -0.57
N VAL A 109 -10.01 -0.56 -1.51
CA VAL A 109 -9.94 0.81 -2.03
C VAL A 109 -11.00 0.99 -3.11
N LEU A 110 -11.86 1.99 -2.97
CA LEU A 110 -12.87 2.35 -3.96
C LEU A 110 -12.31 3.47 -4.84
N THR A 111 -12.17 3.20 -6.13
CA THR A 111 -11.76 4.18 -7.15
C THR A 111 -12.73 4.15 -8.32
N TYR A 112 -12.73 5.20 -9.15
CA TYR A 112 -13.51 5.27 -10.37
C TYR A 112 -12.63 5.76 -11.52
N ALA A 113 -12.71 5.08 -12.65
CA ALA A 113 -12.16 5.53 -13.92
C ALA A 113 -13.33 5.72 -14.90
N ASP A 114 -13.33 6.86 -15.59
CA ASP A 114 -14.32 7.19 -16.63
C ASP A 114 -13.77 6.81 -18.01
N ASP A 115 -13.27 5.59 -18.14
CA ASP A 115 -12.56 5.05 -19.31
C ASP A 115 -13.49 4.32 -20.31
N GLY A 116 -14.80 4.38 -20.07
CA GLY A 116 -15.84 4.00 -21.03
C GLY A 116 -16.46 2.61 -20.79
N HIS A 117 -17.17 2.10 -21.80
CA HIS A 117 -17.91 0.84 -21.73
C HIS A 117 -17.19 -0.24 -22.53
N VAL A 118 -16.87 -1.37 -21.89
CA VAL A 118 -16.41 -2.58 -22.59
C VAL A 118 -17.66 -3.39 -22.99
N ALA A 119 -17.87 -3.59 -24.28
CA ALA A 119 -18.96 -4.44 -24.75
C ALA A 119 -18.73 -5.91 -24.33
N ASP A 120 -19.80 -6.66 -24.09
CA ASP A 120 -19.70 -8.07 -23.67
C ASP A 120 -18.89 -8.91 -24.67
N GLU A 121 -19.04 -8.64 -25.96
CA GLU A 121 -18.30 -9.30 -27.05
C GLU A 121 -16.79 -9.00 -26.96
N ASP A 122 -16.44 -7.75 -26.67
CA ASP A 122 -15.05 -7.31 -26.51
C ASP A 122 -14.41 -7.97 -25.28
N ALA A 123 -15.14 -8.07 -24.16
CA ALA A 123 -14.66 -8.69 -22.92
C ALA A 123 -14.24 -10.16 -23.09
N THR A 124 -14.89 -10.89 -24.00
CA THR A 124 -14.55 -12.29 -24.31
C THR A 124 -13.38 -12.44 -25.29
N SER A 125 -12.97 -11.37 -25.96
CA SER A 125 -11.92 -11.37 -26.99
C SER A 125 -10.63 -10.67 -26.58
N ILE A 126 -10.55 -10.17 -25.33
CA ILE A 126 -9.35 -9.52 -24.79
C ILE A 126 -8.17 -10.50 -24.78
N ASP A 127 -7.05 -10.07 -25.37
CA ASP A 127 -5.76 -10.75 -25.23
C ASP A 127 -5.11 -10.36 -23.89
N TYR A 128 -5.40 -11.18 -22.86
CA TYR A 128 -4.91 -10.94 -21.51
C TYR A 128 -3.39 -11.11 -21.37
N ASP A 129 -2.73 -11.82 -22.27
CA ASP A 129 -1.27 -11.92 -22.30
C ASP A 129 -0.64 -10.63 -22.82
N LYS A 130 -1.23 -10.04 -23.88
CA LYS A 130 -0.84 -8.73 -24.37
C LYS A 130 -1.09 -7.65 -23.32
N MET A 131 -2.27 -7.65 -22.70
CA MET A 131 -2.62 -6.73 -21.62
C MET A 131 -1.61 -6.83 -20.46
N LEU A 132 -1.27 -8.04 -20.02
CA LEU A 132 -0.28 -8.22 -18.95
C LEU A 132 1.08 -7.63 -19.34
N LYS A 133 1.55 -7.86 -20.57
CA LYS A 133 2.83 -7.30 -21.05
C LYS A 133 2.82 -5.78 -21.07
N GLU A 134 1.72 -5.15 -21.48
CA GLU A 134 1.56 -3.70 -21.46
C GLU A 134 1.61 -3.17 -20.02
N MET A 135 0.83 -3.77 -19.11
CA MET A 135 0.85 -3.41 -17.68
C MET A 135 2.22 -3.59 -17.03
N GLN A 136 2.98 -4.63 -17.43
CA GLN A 136 4.35 -4.85 -16.96
C GLN A 136 5.29 -3.74 -17.43
N ALA A 137 5.19 -3.34 -18.71
CA ALA A 137 5.98 -2.24 -19.26
C ALA A 137 5.66 -0.91 -18.55
N ASP A 138 4.37 -0.62 -18.32
CA ASP A 138 3.93 0.59 -17.62
C ASP A 138 4.42 0.61 -16.17
N THR A 139 4.35 -0.53 -15.48
CA THR A 139 4.86 -0.68 -14.11
C THR A 139 6.37 -0.40 -14.05
N LEU A 140 7.14 -0.94 -15.00
CA LEU A 140 8.59 -0.69 -15.09
C LEU A 140 8.90 0.77 -15.39
N ALA A 141 8.14 1.42 -16.28
CA ALA A 141 8.32 2.82 -16.61
C ALA A 141 8.01 3.75 -15.43
N ALA A 142 7.00 3.42 -14.61
CA ALA A 142 6.60 4.21 -13.44
C ALA A 142 7.61 4.17 -12.29
N ASN A 143 8.48 3.15 -12.21
CA ASN A 143 9.44 3.00 -11.12
C ASN A 143 10.42 4.17 -10.98
N GLY A 144 10.78 4.83 -12.09
CA GLY A 144 11.70 5.96 -12.04
C GLY A 144 11.17 7.13 -11.21
N GLU A 145 9.87 7.43 -11.30
CA GLU A 145 9.25 8.47 -10.47
C GLU A 145 9.01 8.01 -9.04
N ARG A 146 8.69 6.71 -8.84
CA ARG A 146 8.57 6.11 -7.50
C ARG A 146 9.87 6.24 -6.71
N GLU A 147 11.00 5.88 -7.31
CA GLU A 147 12.32 5.97 -6.66
C GLU A 147 12.69 7.41 -6.32
N LYS A 148 12.45 8.36 -7.25
CA LYS A 148 12.69 9.80 -7.00
C LYS A 148 11.87 10.32 -5.82
N ALA A 149 10.68 9.79 -5.63
CA ALA A 149 9.80 10.11 -4.51
C ALA A 149 10.09 9.29 -3.23
N GLY A 150 11.13 8.44 -3.23
CA GLY A 150 11.57 7.67 -2.06
C GLY A 150 10.85 6.34 -1.86
N TYR A 151 10.04 5.91 -2.83
CA TYR A 151 9.34 4.61 -2.79
C TYR A 151 10.17 3.50 -3.41
N GLN A 152 9.94 2.27 -2.93
CA GLN A 152 10.50 1.08 -3.55
C GLN A 152 9.95 0.85 -4.95
N LYS A 153 10.76 0.17 -5.77
CA LYS A 153 10.33 -0.35 -7.07
C LYS A 153 9.21 -1.37 -6.89
N VAL A 154 8.35 -1.44 -7.88
CA VAL A 154 7.32 -2.47 -8.03
C VAL A 154 7.60 -3.23 -9.30
N GLN A 155 7.43 -4.54 -9.26
CA GLN A 155 7.44 -5.39 -10.44
C GLN A 155 6.13 -6.15 -10.51
N LEU A 156 5.44 -6.05 -11.65
CA LEU A 156 4.32 -6.93 -11.97
C LEU A 156 4.86 -8.27 -12.47
N ILE A 157 4.80 -9.31 -11.64
CA ILE A 157 5.30 -10.65 -11.97
C ILE A 157 4.37 -11.32 -12.97
N GLY A 158 3.06 -11.25 -12.73
CA GLY A 158 2.05 -11.88 -13.56
C GLY A 158 0.65 -11.79 -12.98
N TRP A 159 -0.20 -12.73 -13.39
CA TRP A 159 -1.52 -12.91 -12.79
C TRP A 159 -1.43 -13.87 -11.60
N ALA A 160 -1.76 -13.41 -10.40
CA ALA A 160 -2.05 -14.27 -9.26
C ALA A 160 -3.35 -15.07 -9.46
N ALA A 161 -4.34 -14.45 -10.13
CA ALA A 161 -5.52 -15.10 -10.65
C ALA A 161 -5.81 -14.58 -12.06
N PRO A 162 -5.84 -15.44 -13.09
CA PRO A 162 -6.01 -15.01 -14.46
C PRO A 162 -7.39 -14.36 -14.68
N PRO A 163 -7.50 -13.39 -15.62
CA PRO A 163 -8.75 -12.73 -15.91
C PRO A 163 -9.89 -13.69 -16.27
N ARG A 164 -11.07 -13.51 -15.67
CA ARG A 164 -12.30 -14.23 -16.03
C ARG A 164 -13.50 -13.29 -16.11
N TYR A 165 -14.25 -13.36 -17.20
CA TYR A 165 -15.51 -12.63 -17.36
C TYR A 165 -16.69 -13.45 -16.85
N ASP A 166 -17.55 -12.84 -16.03
CA ASP A 166 -18.83 -13.37 -15.58
C ASP A 166 -19.95 -12.60 -16.28
N ALA A 167 -20.50 -13.20 -17.34
CA ALA A 167 -21.54 -12.58 -18.16
C ALA A 167 -22.87 -12.37 -17.41
N SER A 168 -23.14 -13.14 -16.35
CA SER A 168 -24.40 -13.03 -15.59
C SER A 168 -24.44 -11.75 -14.76
N SER A 169 -23.28 -11.36 -14.23
CA SER A 169 -23.12 -10.17 -13.39
C SER A 169 -22.38 -9.02 -14.09
N ARG A 170 -21.91 -9.26 -15.32
CA ARG A 170 -21.09 -8.35 -16.13
C ARG A 170 -19.85 -7.86 -15.39
N LYS A 171 -19.12 -8.81 -14.79
CA LYS A 171 -17.92 -8.56 -13.98
C LYS A 171 -16.72 -9.25 -14.58
N LEU A 172 -15.61 -8.54 -14.63
CA LEU A 172 -14.31 -9.09 -14.97
C LEU A 172 -13.49 -9.20 -13.68
N HIS A 173 -12.98 -10.39 -13.39
CA HIS A 173 -12.18 -10.66 -12.19
C HIS A 173 -10.76 -11.00 -12.58
N TRP A 174 -9.77 -10.41 -11.90
CA TRP A 174 -8.37 -10.82 -11.97
C TRP A 174 -7.67 -10.48 -10.65
N ALA A 175 -6.49 -11.04 -10.45
CA ALA A 175 -5.55 -10.61 -9.42
C ALA A 175 -4.14 -10.58 -10.00
N LYS A 176 -3.38 -9.56 -9.63
CA LYS A 176 -1.98 -9.39 -10.05
C LYS A 176 -1.07 -9.93 -8.95
N GLU A 177 0.07 -10.47 -9.34
CA GLU A 177 1.17 -10.78 -8.43
C GLU A 177 2.23 -9.69 -8.56
N LEU A 178 2.55 -9.02 -7.46
CA LEU A 178 3.49 -7.91 -7.38
C LEU A 178 4.67 -8.26 -6.46
N ALA A 179 5.87 -7.89 -6.89
CA ALA A 179 7.05 -7.86 -6.03
C ALA A 179 7.43 -6.41 -5.71
N PHE A 180 7.78 -6.14 -4.47
CA PHE A 180 8.20 -4.81 -3.98
C PHE A 180 9.67 -4.85 -3.57
N GLY A 181 10.48 -3.94 -4.13
CA GLY A 181 11.92 -3.91 -3.91
C GLY A 181 12.59 -5.25 -4.20
N ASP A 182 13.42 -5.72 -3.27
CA ASP A 182 14.10 -7.03 -3.33
C ASP A 182 13.41 -8.09 -2.44
N SER A 183 12.14 -7.87 -2.06
CA SER A 183 11.39 -8.80 -1.21
C SER A 183 11.27 -10.18 -1.86
N ALA A 184 11.51 -11.23 -1.07
CA ALA A 184 11.27 -12.62 -1.48
C ALA A 184 9.78 -13.01 -1.45
N GLU A 185 8.96 -12.22 -0.75
CA GLU A 185 7.51 -12.40 -0.70
C GLU A 185 6.84 -11.46 -1.70
N HIS A 186 5.88 -12.01 -2.45
CA HIS A 186 5.07 -11.31 -3.43
C HIS A 186 3.61 -11.25 -2.95
N THR A 187 2.86 -10.26 -3.42
CA THR A 187 1.45 -10.06 -3.08
C THR A 187 0.57 -10.07 -4.31
#